data_AF-A0A6J4PZF9-F1
#
_entry.id   AF-A0A6J4PZF9-F1
#
_cell.length_a   1.000
_cell.length_b   1.000
_cell.length_c   1.000
_cell.angle_alpha   90.00
_cell.angle_beta   90.00
_cell.angle_gamma   90.00
#
_symmetry.space_group_name_H-M   'P 1'
#
loop_
_entity.id
_entity.type
_entity.pdbx_description
1 polymer ?
#
loop_
_entity_poly.entity_id
_entity_poly.type
_entity_poly.pdbx_seq_one_letter_code
_entity_poly.pdbx_strand_id
1 'polypeptide(L)'
;MIRTPIKSSRTSPAAPRRRSYLNPFGRKHHKMTRPGLRNLARARSEALMDLVRRREACRPRNDAIIKNHEYPHRRVTLHDIETRKIYLADYGAEISDLREQFAARGIRSQPLDRYLASPENEADLRTISTALLEMAARLEK
;
A
#
# COMPACT_ATOMS: atom_id res chain seq x y z
N MET A 1 -53.35 0.80 -52.42
CA MET A 1 -53.15 0.14 -51.11
C MET A 1 -52.06 -0.91 -51.27
N ILE A 2 -50.99 -0.85 -50.47
CA ILE A 2 -50.21 -1.95 -49.88
C ILE A 2 -49.05 -1.26 -49.13
N ARG A 3 -49.14 -1.26 -47.80
CA ARG A 3 -48.08 -0.81 -46.88
C ARG A 3 -47.19 -2.02 -46.58
N THR A 4 -45.89 -1.92 -46.82
CA THR A 4 -44.91 -2.89 -46.31
C THR A 4 -43.99 -2.21 -45.29
N PRO A 5 -43.93 -2.69 -44.04
CA PRO A 5 -43.01 -2.16 -43.04
C PRO A 5 -41.65 -2.85 -43.17
N ILE A 6 -40.60 -2.09 -43.49
CA ILE A 6 -39.22 -2.55 -43.36
C ILE A 6 -38.86 -2.52 -41.86
N LYS A 7 -38.78 -3.71 -41.27
CA LYS A 7 -38.36 -3.92 -39.87
C LYS A 7 -36.92 -3.44 -39.69
N SER A 8 -36.76 -2.46 -38.82
CA SER A 8 -35.50 -2.02 -38.21
C SER A 8 -34.86 -3.17 -37.44
N SER A 9 -33.74 -3.69 -37.93
CA SER A 9 -32.84 -4.57 -37.18
C SER A 9 -31.71 -3.73 -36.56
N ARG A 10 -31.98 -3.06 -35.44
CA ARG A 10 -30.93 -2.57 -34.53
C ARG A 10 -30.38 -3.75 -33.75
N THR A 11 -29.37 -4.41 -34.29
CA THR A 11 -28.52 -5.32 -33.52
C THR A 11 -27.58 -4.47 -32.68
N SER A 12 -27.96 -4.18 -31.44
CA SER A 12 -27.06 -3.56 -30.47
C SER A 12 -25.87 -4.51 -30.23
N PRO A 13 -24.61 -4.08 -30.39
CA PRO A 13 -23.48 -4.89 -29.97
C PRO A 13 -23.54 -5.03 -28.45
N ALA A 14 -23.58 -6.28 -27.98
CA ALA A 14 -23.56 -6.62 -26.57
C ALA A 14 -22.38 -5.92 -25.89
N ALA A 15 -22.68 -5.09 -24.88
CA ALA A 15 -21.67 -4.42 -24.08
C ALA A 15 -20.68 -5.46 -23.53
N PRO A 16 -19.36 -5.22 -23.61
CA PRO A 16 -18.37 -6.14 -23.06
C PRO A 16 -18.65 -6.29 -21.56
N ARG A 17 -18.92 -7.53 -21.14
CA ARG A 17 -19.04 -7.93 -19.74
C ARG A 17 -17.81 -7.38 -19.02
N ARG A 18 -18.03 -6.40 -18.13
CA ARG A 18 -17.00 -5.88 -17.24
C ARG A 18 -16.36 -7.08 -16.54
N ARG A 19 -15.13 -7.42 -16.93
CA ARG A 19 -14.28 -8.35 -16.19
C ARG A 19 -14.15 -7.75 -14.80
N SER A 20 -14.90 -8.31 -13.85
CA SER A 20 -14.60 -8.18 -12.44
C SER A 20 -13.18 -8.71 -12.29
N TYR A 21 -12.23 -7.82 -12.03
CA TYR A 21 -10.91 -8.19 -11.54
C TYR A 21 -11.14 -8.83 -10.17
N LEU A 22 -11.43 -10.13 -10.17
CA LEU A 22 -11.32 -11.00 -9.03
C LEU A 22 -9.86 -10.90 -8.61
N ASN A 23 -9.61 -10.13 -7.56
CA ASN A 23 -8.33 -10.08 -6.88
C ASN A 23 -7.85 -11.53 -6.67
N PRO A 24 -6.72 -11.95 -7.27
CA PRO A 24 -6.23 -13.32 -7.14
C PRO A 24 -5.75 -13.65 -5.72
N PHE A 25 -5.80 -12.69 -4.80
CA PHE A 25 -5.41 -12.80 -3.40
C PHE A 25 -6.60 -12.77 -2.43
N GLY A 26 -7.81 -13.13 -2.88
CA GLY A 26 -8.99 -13.24 -2.03
C GLY A 26 -8.91 -14.40 -1.04
N ARG A 27 -7.89 -14.45 -0.18
CA ARG A 27 -7.96 -15.23 1.06
C ARG A 27 -9.10 -14.60 1.88
N LYS A 28 -10.04 -15.42 2.36
CA LYS A 28 -11.04 -14.97 3.34
C LYS A 28 -10.29 -14.62 4.63
N HIS A 29 -9.81 -13.39 4.73
CA HIS A 29 -9.13 -12.92 5.93
C HIS A 29 -10.17 -12.78 7.05
N HIS A 30 -9.90 -13.40 8.19
CA HIS A 30 -10.71 -13.18 9.39
C HIS A 30 -10.70 -11.69 9.72
N LYS A 31 -11.87 -11.06 9.76
CA LYS A 31 -11.99 -9.66 10.12
C LYS A 31 -11.54 -9.47 11.58
N MET A 32 -10.46 -8.74 11.80
CA MET A 32 -10.03 -8.40 13.16
C MET A 32 -11.03 -7.47 13.86
N THR A 33 -11.03 -7.47 15.18
CA THR A 33 -11.78 -6.47 15.97
C THR A 33 -11.15 -5.08 15.77
N ARG A 34 -11.90 -3.99 15.99
CA ARG A 34 -11.35 -2.62 15.91
C ARG A 34 -10.15 -2.44 16.86
N PRO A 35 -10.20 -2.87 18.14
CA PRO A 35 -9.04 -2.79 19.03
C PRO A 35 -7.86 -3.65 18.57
N GLY A 36 -8.11 -4.87 18.06
CA GLY A 36 -7.06 -5.75 17.55
C GLY A 36 -6.34 -5.15 16.35
N LEU A 37 -7.09 -4.61 15.38
CA LEU A 37 -6.53 -3.95 14.20
C LEU A 37 -5.71 -2.71 14.57
N ARG A 38 -6.21 -1.91 15.53
CA ARG A 38 -5.48 -0.73 16.05
C ARG A 38 -4.15 -1.12 16.68
N ASN A 39 -4.18 -2.10 17.60
CA ASN A 39 -2.98 -2.52 18.32
C ASN A 39 -1.95 -3.14 17.36
N LEU A 40 -2.41 -3.95 16.39
CA LEU A 40 -1.52 -4.52 15.39
C LEU A 40 -0.90 -3.43 14.51
N ALA A 41 -1.67 -2.43 14.08
CA ALA A 41 -1.14 -1.32 13.29
C ALA A 41 -0.07 -0.51 14.06
N ARG A 42 -0.29 -0.27 15.36
CA ARG A 42 0.73 0.38 16.23
C ARG A 42 1.98 -0.48 16.35
N ALA A 43 1.85 -1.77 16.65
CA ALA A 43 2.99 -2.68 16.76
C ALA A 43 3.80 -2.76 15.45
N ARG A 44 3.13 -2.76 14.29
CA ARG A 44 3.83 -2.76 12.99
C ARG A 44 4.48 -1.42 12.67
N SER A 45 3.86 -0.31 13.05
CA SER A 45 4.49 1.01 12.97
C SER A 45 5.77 1.09 13.82
N GLU A 46 5.73 0.61 15.06
CA GLU A 46 6.88 0.55 15.95
C GLU A 46 8.00 -0.32 15.38
N ALA A 47 7.69 -1.54 14.94
CA ALA A 47 8.66 -2.44 14.33
C ALA A 47 9.30 -1.86 13.06
N LEU A 48 8.53 -1.12 12.26
CA LEU A 48 9.05 -0.44 11.07
C LEU A 48 9.98 0.72 11.43
N MET A 49 9.66 1.48 12.48
CA MET A 49 10.55 2.54 12.98
C MET A 49 11.83 1.98 13.56
N ASP A 50 11.76 0.84 14.24
CA ASP A 50 12.94 0.16 14.76
C ASP A 50 13.84 -0.38 13.65
N LEU A 51 13.27 -0.91 12.57
CA LEU A 51 14.03 -1.24 11.36
C LEU A 51 14.78 0.00 10.84
N VAL A 52 14.07 1.11 10.63
CA VAL A 52 14.68 2.35 10.14
C VAL A 52 15.81 2.81 11.06
N ARG A 53 15.60 2.87 12.38
CA ARG A 53 16.64 3.27 13.33
C ARG A 53 17.87 2.38 13.29
N ARG A 54 17.69 1.06 13.25
CA ARG A 54 18.81 0.11 13.17
C ARG A 54 19.59 0.28 11.87
N ARG A 55 18.88 0.48 10.75
CA ARG A 55 19.53 0.69 9.45
C ARG A 55 20.26 2.02 9.40
N GLU A 56 19.69 3.08 9.93
CA GLU A 56 20.37 4.39 10.03
C GLU A 56 21.63 4.34 10.89
N ALA A 57 21.58 3.65 12.03
CA ALA A 57 22.75 3.49 12.90
C ALA A 57 23.90 2.73 12.22
N CYS A 58 23.57 1.82 11.30
CA CYS A 58 24.54 1.05 10.53
C CYS A 58 24.89 1.67 9.17
N ARG A 59 24.36 2.86 8.84
CA ARG A 59 24.57 3.46 7.51
C ARG A 59 26.05 3.85 7.32
N PRO A 60 26.70 3.42 6.22
CA PRO A 60 28.05 3.87 5.90
C PRO A 60 28.12 5.40 5.71
N ARG A 61 29.18 6.04 6.21
CA ARG A 61 29.35 7.50 6.06
C ARG A 61 29.48 7.96 4.60
N ASN A 62 30.05 7.10 3.75
CA ASN A 62 30.30 7.37 2.33
C ASN A 62 29.42 6.47 1.44
N ASP A 63 28.16 6.31 1.82
CA ASP A 63 27.23 5.49 1.05
C ASP A 63 26.97 6.10 -0.33
N ALA A 64 26.96 5.26 -1.36
CA ALA A 64 26.86 5.72 -2.73
C ALA A 64 25.40 6.12 -3.03
N ILE A 65 25.23 7.35 -3.51
CA ILE A 65 23.92 7.85 -3.94
C ILE A 65 23.63 7.30 -5.34
N ILE A 66 22.54 6.56 -5.46
CA ILE A 66 22.06 5.96 -6.71
C ILE A 66 21.11 6.90 -7.42
N LYS A 67 20.24 7.57 -6.65
CA LYS A 67 19.27 8.52 -7.15
C LYS A 67 19.33 9.78 -6.31
N ASN A 68 19.71 10.88 -6.95
CA ASN A 68 19.72 12.18 -6.30
C ASN A 68 18.32 12.80 -6.37
N HIS A 69 17.92 13.43 -5.29
CA HIS A 69 16.68 14.18 -5.18
C HIS A 69 17.00 15.60 -4.73
N GLU A 70 16.08 16.54 -4.99
CA GLU A 70 16.18 17.92 -4.54
C GLU A 70 16.45 18.00 -3.02
N TYR A 71 15.81 17.11 -2.25
CA TYR A 71 15.95 17.05 -0.79
C TYR A 71 16.90 15.94 -0.36
N PRO A 72 17.92 16.23 0.50
CA PRO A 72 18.90 15.24 0.94
C PRO A 72 18.31 14.00 1.61
N HIS A 73 17.26 14.16 2.42
CA HIS A 73 16.60 13.05 3.12
C HIS A 73 15.77 12.13 2.20
N ARG A 74 15.60 12.51 0.92
CA ARG A 74 14.93 11.68 -0.10
C ARG A 74 15.89 10.98 -1.04
N ARG A 75 17.20 11.23 -0.90
CA ARG A 75 18.21 10.53 -1.71
C ARG A 75 18.07 9.03 -1.52
N VAL A 76 18.30 8.30 -2.60
CA VAL A 76 18.31 6.83 -2.57
C VAL A 76 19.76 6.40 -2.65
N THR A 77 20.17 5.61 -1.68
CA THR A 77 21.52 5.07 -1.53
C THR A 77 21.55 3.56 -1.76
N LEU A 78 22.74 2.95 -1.83
CA LEU A 78 22.87 1.49 -1.90
C LEU A 78 22.31 0.82 -0.64
N HIS A 79 22.53 1.41 0.52
CA HIS A 79 21.99 0.89 1.78
C HIS A 79 20.45 0.91 1.80
N ASP A 80 19.82 1.89 1.17
CA ASP A 80 18.36 1.97 1.06
C ASP A 80 17.78 0.81 0.21
N ILE A 81 18.49 0.33 -0.80
CA ILE A 81 18.06 -0.84 -1.59
C ILE A 81 18.03 -2.09 -0.71
N GLU A 82 19.02 -2.29 0.14
CA GLU A 82 19.02 -3.41 1.09
C GLU A 82 17.89 -3.28 2.11
N THR A 83 17.72 -2.09 2.68
CA THR A 83 16.63 -1.81 3.62
C THR A 83 15.26 -2.07 2.98
N ARG A 84 15.07 -1.69 1.71
CA ARG A 84 13.87 -2.00 0.94
C ARG A 84 13.65 -3.50 0.79
N LYS A 85 14.69 -4.29 0.53
CA LYS A 85 14.57 -5.76 0.40
C LYS A 85 14.11 -6.38 1.72
N ILE A 86 14.70 -5.97 2.84
CA ILE A 86 14.31 -6.41 4.19
C ILE A 86 12.84 -6.06 4.44
N TYR A 87 12.46 -4.81 4.16
CA TYR A 87 11.08 -4.37 4.31
C TYR A 87 10.10 -5.24 3.51
N LEU A 88 10.37 -5.48 2.23
CA LEU A 88 9.48 -6.27 1.37
C LEU A 88 9.37 -7.73 1.82
N ALA A 89 10.48 -8.32 2.29
CA ALA A 89 10.51 -9.70 2.75
C ALA A 89 9.77 -9.88 4.08
N ASP A 90 10.05 -9.02 5.06
CA ASP A 90 9.66 -9.27 6.44
C ASP A 90 8.37 -8.54 6.85
N TYR A 91 8.03 -7.42 6.21
CA TYR A 91 6.94 -6.53 6.64
C TYR A 91 5.88 -6.30 5.56
N GLY A 92 6.26 -6.37 4.27
CA GLY A 92 5.41 -5.95 3.16
C GLY A 92 4.05 -6.64 3.10
N ALA A 93 4.02 -7.96 3.28
CA ALA A 93 2.78 -8.74 3.26
C ALA A 93 1.82 -8.36 4.41
N GLU A 94 2.36 -8.24 5.62
CA GLU A 94 1.55 -7.96 6.81
C GLU A 94 0.99 -6.53 6.79
N ILE A 95 1.78 -5.55 6.33
CA ILE A 95 1.32 -4.17 6.18
C ILE A 95 0.27 -4.07 5.07
N SER A 96 0.42 -4.84 3.99
CA SER A 96 -0.61 -4.95 2.95
C SER A 96 -1.93 -5.51 3.50
N ASP A 97 -1.86 -6.56 4.31
CA ASP A 97 -3.05 -7.13 4.97
C ASP A 97 -3.72 -6.10 5.90
N LEU A 98 -2.94 -5.34 6.68
CA LEU A 98 -3.45 -4.26 7.51
C LEU A 98 -4.17 -3.20 6.66
N ARG A 99 -3.56 -2.77 5.55
CA ARG A 99 -4.16 -1.81 4.62
C ARG A 99 -5.51 -2.27 4.13
N GLU A 100 -5.63 -3.52 3.67
CA GLU A 100 -6.89 -4.08 3.20
C GLU A 100 -7.95 -4.10 4.30
N GLN A 101 -7.56 -4.47 5.53
CA GLN A 101 -8.46 -4.46 6.67
C GLN A 101 -8.97 -3.05 7.00
N PHE A 102 -8.10 -2.03 6.96
CA PHE A 102 -8.54 -0.65 7.13
C PHE A 102 -9.44 -0.17 5.97
N ALA A 103 -9.07 -0.49 4.73
CA ALA A 103 -9.83 -0.11 3.54
C ALA A 103 -11.25 -0.71 3.55
N ALA A 104 -11.40 -1.96 4.03
CA ALA A 104 -12.70 -2.60 4.22
C ALA A 104 -13.60 -1.90 5.24
N ARG A 105 -13.05 -0.99 6.05
CA ARG A 105 -13.76 -0.15 7.02
C ARG A 105 -13.86 1.31 6.57
N GLY A 106 -13.53 1.61 5.32
CA GLY A 106 -13.56 2.96 4.76
C GLY A 106 -12.39 3.85 5.17
N ILE A 107 -11.38 3.31 5.86
CA ILE A 107 -10.20 4.08 6.28
C ILE A 107 -9.10 3.85 5.25
N ARG A 108 -8.73 4.89 4.51
CA ARG A 108 -7.62 4.86 3.54
C ARG A 108 -6.60 5.96 3.83
N SER A 109 -5.36 5.69 3.42
CA SER A 109 -4.26 6.64 3.46
C SER A 109 -3.53 6.60 2.12
N GLN A 110 -3.58 7.72 1.40
CA GLN A 110 -2.89 7.87 0.12
C GLN A 110 -1.37 7.67 0.24
N PRO A 111 -0.69 8.20 1.28
CA PRO A 111 0.72 7.87 1.50
C PRO A 111 0.98 6.37 1.62
N LEU A 112 0.17 5.63 2.39
CA LEU A 112 0.32 4.19 2.51
C LEU A 112 0.13 3.50 1.15
N ASP A 113 -0.93 3.85 0.41
CA ASP A 113 -1.20 3.28 -0.92
C ASP A 113 -0.07 3.56 -1.93
N ARG A 114 0.55 4.73 -1.86
CA ARG A 114 1.63 5.13 -2.76
C ARG A 114 2.93 4.39 -2.51
N TYR A 115 3.32 4.26 -1.24
CA TYR A 115 4.66 3.80 -0.88
C TYR A 115 4.73 2.32 -0.49
N LEU A 116 3.61 1.69 -0.14
CA LEU A 116 3.57 0.29 0.35
C LEU A 116 4.32 -0.70 -0.55
N ALA A 117 4.09 -0.64 -1.87
CA ALA A 117 4.62 -1.62 -2.82
C ALA A 117 6.06 -1.34 -3.25
N SER A 118 6.52 -0.10 -3.14
CA SER A 118 7.83 0.32 -3.64
C SER A 118 8.38 1.52 -2.87
N PRO A 119 8.70 1.37 -1.58
CA PRO A 119 9.42 2.42 -0.87
C PRO A 119 10.82 2.54 -1.46
N GLU A 120 11.26 3.76 -1.76
CA GLU A 120 12.58 4.01 -2.36
C GLU A 120 13.66 4.22 -1.30
N ASN A 121 13.31 4.77 -0.13
CA ASN A 121 14.24 5.11 0.94
C ASN A 121 13.58 4.99 2.33
N GLU A 122 14.37 5.22 3.37
CA GLU A 122 13.90 5.21 4.76
C GLU A 122 12.85 6.29 5.07
N ALA A 123 12.84 7.42 4.35
CA ALA A 123 11.82 8.44 4.53
C ALA A 123 10.44 7.95 4.07
N ASP A 124 10.38 7.15 3.01
CA ASP A 124 9.15 6.48 2.59
C ASP A 124 8.67 5.47 3.66
N LEU A 125 9.59 4.72 4.27
CA LEU A 125 9.25 3.79 5.36
C LEU A 125 8.69 4.51 6.59
N ARG A 126 9.28 5.65 6.97
CA ARG A 126 8.70 6.53 8.01
C ARG A 126 7.31 7.02 7.63
N THR A 127 7.11 7.38 6.37
CA THR A 127 5.81 7.83 5.86
C THR A 127 4.75 6.71 5.97
N ILE A 128 5.12 5.48 5.63
CA ILE A 128 4.27 4.29 5.82
C ILE A 128 3.93 4.10 7.30
N SER A 129 4.93 4.21 8.19
CA SER A 129 4.73 4.10 9.63
C SER A 129 3.75 5.14 10.17
N THR A 130 3.94 6.41 9.82
CA THR A 130 3.03 7.50 10.21
C THR A 130 1.62 7.26 9.69
N ALA A 131 1.48 6.82 8.43
CA ALA A 131 0.18 6.51 7.85
C ALA A 131 -0.56 5.39 8.60
N LEU A 132 0.15 4.34 9.06
CA LEU A 132 -0.44 3.29 9.89
C LEU A 132 -0.95 3.85 11.22
N LEU A 133 -0.20 4.74 11.88
CA LEU A 133 -0.63 5.37 13.13
C LEU A 133 -1.85 6.26 12.94
N GLU A 134 -1.89 7.06 11.87
CA GLU A 134 -3.05 7.90 11.55
C GLU A 134 -4.30 7.06 11.31
N MET A 135 -4.17 5.96 10.56
CA MET A 135 -5.28 5.04 10.29
C MET A 135 -5.74 4.35 11.58
N ALA A 136 -4.80 3.97 12.46
CA ALA A 136 -5.10 3.41 13.77
C ALA A 136 -5.85 4.40 14.66
N ALA A 137 -5.46 5.68 14.67
CA ALA A 137 -6.13 6.73 15.43
C ALA A 137 -7.58 6.97 14.96
N ARG A 138 -7.85 6.82 13.65
CA ARG A 138 -9.21 6.93 13.10
C ARG A 138 -10.15 5.81 13.55
N LEU A 139 -9.64 4.70 14.07
CA LEU A 139 -10.49 3.64 14.64
C LEU A 139 -11.10 4.00 16.00
N GLU A 140 -10.54 4.99 16.71
CA GLU A 140 -10.99 5.46 18.03
C GLU A 140 -12.20 6.39 17.94
N LYS A 141 -12.48 6.92 16.74
CA LYS A 141 -13.67 7.72 16.42
C LYS A 141 -14.82 6.83 15.94
#